data_AF-A0A2V3J878-F1
#
_entry.id   AF-A0A2V3J878-F1
#
_cell.length_a   1.000
_cell.length_b   1.000
_cell.length_c   1.000
_cell.angle_alpha   90.00
_cell.angle_beta   90.00
_cell.angle_gamma   90.00
#
_symmetry.space_group_name_H-M   'P 1'
#
loop_
_entity.id
_entity.type
_entity.pdbx_description
1 polymer ?
#
loop_
_entity_poly.entity_id
_entity_poly.type
_entity_poly.pdbx_seq_one_letter_code
_entity_poly.pdbx_strand_id
1 'polypeptide(L)'
;MEEKESESEVSKVVREAVVKAAEKGEDIKEKVVEITRDAVKKALEGADVTREKVESIAKGAMKGAIEGAWMTEVGAAEVTRGAAEGIIDGTKQAGVKAADFAEYAAEAALDTVKEVGDKAVEVVKDVIKGFFGAVKEILEQKKD
;
A
#
# COMPACT_ATOMS: atom_id res chain seq x y z
N MET A 1 5.90 17.33 -23.77
CA MET A 1 5.64 15.88 -23.88
C MET A 1 5.70 15.39 -22.45
N GLU A 2 4.56 15.46 -21.76
CA GLU A 2 4.47 15.05 -20.36
C GLU A 2 4.85 13.59 -20.24
N GLU A 3 5.81 13.32 -19.36
CA GLU A 3 6.23 12.00 -18.97
C GLU A 3 5.01 11.29 -18.38
N LYS A 4 4.32 10.49 -19.19
CA LYS A 4 3.41 9.48 -18.67
C LYS A 4 4.27 8.51 -17.87
N GLU A 5 4.37 8.73 -16.57
CA GLU A 5 4.60 7.63 -15.64
C GLU A 5 3.68 6.49 -16.11
N SER A 6 4.25 5.36 -16.51
CA SER A 6 3.48 4.13 -16.67
C SER A 6 2.90 3.83 -15.30
N GLU A 7 1.69 4.33 -15.05
CA GLU A 7 0.88 4.01 -13.88
C GLU A 7 0.89 2.48 -13.76
N SER A 8 1.37 1.96 -12.63
CA SER A 8 1.41 0.53 -12.40
C SER A 8 -0.02 0.00 -12.45
N GLU A 9 -0.27 -1.14 -13.09
CA GLU A 9 -1.60 -1.75 -13.12
C GLU A 9 -2.19 -1.90 -11.69
N VAL A 10 -1.32 -2.11 -10.69
CA VAL A 10 -1.69 -2.15 -9.28
C VAL A 10 -2.20 -0.80 -8.76
N SER A 11 -1.56 0.33 -9.11
CA SER A 11 -2.03 1.65 -8.65
C SER A 11 -3.41 1.97 -9.21
N LYS A 12 -3.63 1.67 -10.50
CA LYS A 12 -4.93 1.89 -11.14
C LYS A 12 -6.04 1.07 -10.49
N VAL A 13 -5.79 -0.23 -10.30
CA VAL A 13 -6.75 -1.16 -9.69
C VAL A 13 -7.13 -0.72 -8.29
N VAL A 14 -6.14 -0.38 -7.46
CA VAL A 14 -6.38 0.07 -6.08
C VAL A 14 -7.12 1.41 -6.07
N ARG A 15 -6.74 2.36 -6.92
CA ARG A 15 -7.39 3.68 -7.02
C ARG A 15 -8.86 3.59 -7.38
N GLU A 16 -9.18 2.93 -8.50
CA GLU A 16 -10.56 2.79 -8.96
C GLU A 16 -11.43 2.06 -7.94
N ALA A 17 -10.85 1.11 -7.22
CA ALA A 17 -11.51 0.40 -6.15
C ALA A 17 -11.84 1.28 -4.95
N VAL A 18 -10.87 2.09 -4.48
CA VAL A 18 -11.10 3.06 -3.40
C VAL A 18 -12.22 4.01 -3.78
N VAL A 19 -12.17 4.55 -5.01
CA VAL A 19 -13.18 5.48 -5.52
C VAL A 19 -14.56 4.83 -5.51
N LYS A 20 -14.69 3.63 -6.08
CA LYS A 20 -15.97 2.90 -6.12
C LYS A 20 -16.49 2.55 -4.73
N ALA A 21 -15.62 2.17 -3.81
CA ALA A 21 -16.01 1.86 -2.43
C ALA A 21 -16.56 3.12 -1.74
N ALA A 22 -15.94 4.29 -1.96
CA ALA A 22 -16.38 5.56 -1.41
C ALA A 22 -17.72 6.00 -1.99
N GLU A 23 -17.88 5.93 -3.31
CA GLU A 23 -19.13 6.26 -3.98
C GLU A 23 -20.31 5.40 -3.52
N LYS A 24 -20.05 4.15 -3.15
CA LYS A 24 -21.06 3.20 -2.65
C LYS A 24 -21.31 3.32 -1.15
N GLY A 25 -20.52 4.11 -0.42
CA GLY A 25 -20.56 4.17 1.03
C GLY A 25 -20.21 2.84 1.71
N GLU A 26 -19.39 2.00 1.06
CA GLU A 26 -18.87 0.76 1.64
C GLU A 26 -17.77 1.06 2.68
N ASP A 27 -17.46 0.09 3.54
CA ASP A 27 -16.34 0.21 4.48
C ASP A 27 -15.02 0.30 3.72
N ILE A 28 -14.50 1.53 3.61
CA ILE A 28 -13.33 1.86 2.79
C ILE A 28 -12.11 1.10 3.27
N LYS A 29 -11.90 1.07 4.58
CA LYS A 29 -10.74 0.42 5.17
C LYS A 29 -10.70 -1.06 4.77
N GLU A 30 -11.75 -1.81 5.05
CA GLU A 30 -11.78 -3.25 4.78
C GLU A 30 -11.63 -3.53 3.27
N LYS A 31 -12.34 -2.78 2.42
CA LYS A 31 -12.25 -2.94 0.96
C LYS A 31 -10.86 -2.64 0.42
N VAL A 32 -10.23 -1.57 0.89
CA VAL A 32 -8.89 -1.21 0.44
C VAL A 32 -7.87 -2.28 0.85
N VAL A 33 -7.98 -2.85 2.06
CA VAL A 33 -7.15 -3.98 2.49
C VAL A 33 -7.31 -5.15 1.53
N GLU A 34 -8.54 -5.59 1.29
CA GLU A 34 -8.82 -6.75 0.46
C GLU A 34 -8.31 -6.58 -0.97
N ILE A 35 -8.59 -5.43 -1.57
CA ILE A 35 -8.27 -5.19 -2.97
C ILE A 35 -6.76 -5.01 -3.16
N THR A 36 -6.12 -4.29 -2.25
CA THR A 36 -4.67 -4.12 -2.27
C THR A 36 -3.96 -5.45 -2.09
N ARG A 37 -4.42 -6.27 -1.14
CA ARG A 37 -3.92 -7.63 -0.92
C ARG A 37 -4.03 -8.49 -2.19
N ASP A 38 -5.20 -8.49 -2.83
CA ASP A 38 -5.43 -9.31 -4.01
C ASP A 38 -4.56 -8.85 -5.20
N ALA A 39 -4.43 -7.53 -5.39
CA ALA A 39 -3.60 -6.95 -6.44
C ALA A 39 -2.11 -7.25 -6.21
N VAL A 40 -1.62 -7.09 -4.98
CA VAL A 40 -0.23 -7.39 -4.60
C VAL A 40 0.05 -8.88 -4.75
N LYS A 41 -0.83 -9.74 -4.23
CA LYS A 41 -0.70 -11.19 -4.37
C LYS A 41 -0.60 -11.59 -5.83
N LYS A 42 -1.55 -11.15 -6.68
CA LYS A 42 -1.55 -11.48 -8.12
C LYS A 42 -0.32 -10.96 -8.84
N ALA A 43 0.17 -9.77 -8.49
CA ALA A 43 1.35 -9.20 -9.11
C ALA A 43 2.66 -9.92 -8.73
N LEU A 44 2.65 -10.63 -7.60
CA LEU A 44 3.76 -11.44 -7.11
C LEU A 44 3.62 -12.94 -7.44
N GLU A 45 2.39 -13.41 -7.63
CA GLU A 45 2.09 -14.80 -7.97
C GLU A 45 2.61 -15.13 -9.38
N GLY A 46 3.38 -16.22 -9.49
CA GLY A 46 3.91 -16.68 -10.78
C GLY A 46 5.11 -15.89 -11.34
N ALA A 47 5.65 -14.92 -10.60
CA ALA A 47 6.87 -14.19 -10.96
C ALA A 47 8.01 -14.42 -9.95
N ASP A 48 9.25 -14.20 -10.37
CA ASP A 48 10.37 -14.05 -9.45
C ASP A 48 10.11 -12.86 -8.51
N VAL A 49 9.84 -13.16 -7.24
CA VAL A 49 9.63 -12.14 -6.21
C VAL A 49 10.98 -11.57 -5.82
N THR A 50 11.31 -10.41 -6.38
CA THR A 50 12.49 -9.62 -6.03
C THR A 50 12.11 -8.40 -5.19
N ARG A 51 13.09 -7.85 -4.45
CA ARG A 51 12.98 -6.59 -3.70
C ARG A 51 12.34 -5.49 -4.53
N GLU A 52 12.94 -5.19 -5.68
CA GLU A 52 12.51 -4.12 -6.58
C GLU A 52 11.06 -4.30 -7.04
N LYS A 53 10.64 -5.54 -7.30
CA LYS A 53 9.28 -5.81 -7.77
C LYS A 53 8.24 -5.58 -6.70
N VAL A 54 8.47 -6.06 -5.47
CA VAL A 54 7.54 -5.76 -4.37
C VAL A 54 7.56 -4.28 -4.03
N GLU A 55 8.72 -3.62 -4.04
CA GLU A 55 8.79 -2.18 -3.82
C GLU A 55 7.94 -1.42 -4.86
N SER A 56 8.09 -1.76 -6.14
CA SER A 56 7.29 -1.16 -7.22
C SER A 56 5.79 -1.43 -7.07
N ILE A 57 5.41 -2.66 -6.73
CA ILE A 57 4.00 -3.06 -6.49
C ILE A 57 3.44 -2.32 -5.27
N ALA A 58 4.20 -2.23 -4.19
CA ALA A 58 3.82 -1.53 -2.97
C ALA A 58 3.68 -0.02 -3.21
N LYS A 59 4.64 0.62 -3.92
CA LYS A 59 4.53 2.02 -4.35
C LYS A 59 3.27 2.23 -5.18
N GLY A 60 3.02 1.35 -6.15
CA GLY A 60 1.81 1.39 -6.98
C GLY A 60 0.54 1.31 -6.14
N ALA A 61 0.39 0.25 -5.33
CA ALA A 61 -0.74 0.08 -4.43
C ALA A 61 -0.95 1.30 -3.52
N MET A 62 0.12 1.82 -2.94
CA MET A 62 0.05 2.96 -2.03
C MET A 62 -0.38 4.24 -2.74
N LYS A 63 0.21 4.53 -3.91
CA LYS A 63 -0.12 5.70 -4.74
C LYS A 63 -1.58 5.65 -5.15
N GLY A 64 -2.04 4.49 -5.63
CA GLY A 64 -3.43 4.29 -6.01
C GLY A 64 -4.40 4.52 -4.85
N ALA A 65 -4.05 4.01 -3.66
CA ALA A 65 -4.84 4.22 -2.46
C ALA A 65 -4.94 5.70 -2.09
N ILE A 66 -3.81 6.42 -2.03
CA ILE A 66 -3.77 7.85 -1.65
C ILE A 66 -4.52 8.70 -2.69
N GLU A 67 -4.27 8.49 -3.98
CA GLU A 67 -4.97 9.19 -5.05
C GLU A 67 -6.48 8.94 -5.00
N GLY A 68 -6.89 7.69 -4.77
CA GLY A 68 -8.31 7.33 -4.66
C GLY A 68 -8.96 7.98 -3.44
N ALA A 69 -8.22 8.08 -2.33
CA ALA A 69 -8.67 8.77 -1.13
C ALA A 69 -8.92 10.26 -1.40
N TRP A 70 -8.00 10.90 -2.10
CA TRP A 70 -8.10 12.30 -2.49
C TRP A 70 -9.24 12.59 -3.45
N MET A 71 -9.49 11.71 -4.42
CA MET A 71 -10.60 11.87 -5.37
C MET A 71 -11.97 11.81 -4.69
N THR A 72 -12.05 11.15 -3.54
CA THR A 72 -13.32 10.89 -2.85
C THR A 72 -13.44 11.60 -1.51
N GLU A 73 -12.48 12.48 -1.20
CA GLU A 73 -12.38 13.22 0.07
C GLU A 73 -12.46 12.33 1.33
N VAL A 74 -12.21 11.02 1.17
CA VAL A 74 -12.16 10.08 2.29
C VAL A 74 -10.81 10.21 3.00
N GLY A 75 -10.79 9.86 4.29
CA GLY A 75 -9.60 10.01 5.12
C GLY A 75 -8.39 9.25 4.54
N ALA A 76 -7.40 10.00 4.03
CA ALA A 76 -6.17 9.42 3.49
C ALA A 76 -5.48 8.49 4.50
N ALA A 77 -5.51 8.82 5.79
CA ALA A 77 -4.96 7.96 6.83
C ALA A 77 -5.59 6.57 6.88
N GLU A 78 -6.91 6.47 6.72
CA GLU A 78 -7.63 5.20 6.79
C GLU A 78 -7.38 4.34 5.55
N VAL A 79 -7.48 4.96 4.37
CA VAL A 79 -7.17 4.32 3.10
C VAL A 79 -5.71 3.86 3.06
N THR A 80 -4.79 4.72 3.50
CA THR A 80 -3.37 4.36 3.53
C THR A 80 -3.09 3.22 4.48
N ARG A 81 -3.68 3.23 5.68
CA ARG A 81 -3.52 2.13 6.61
C ARG A 81 -4.05 0.82 6.02
N GLY A 82 -5.22 0.85 5.40
CA GLY A 82 -5.80 -0.30 4.74
C GLY A 82 -4.91 -0.84 3.60
N ALA A 83 -4.36 0.04 2.78
CA ALA A 83 -3.46 -0.37 1.70
C ALA A 83 -2.14 -0.93 2.24
N ALA A 84 -1.56 -0.36 3.30
CA ALA A 84 -0.37 -0.91 3.95
C ALA A 84 -0.63 -2.33 4.52
N GLU A 85 -1.75 -2.51 5.23
CA GLU A 85 -2.21 -3.81 5.72
C GLU A 85 -2.38 -4.81 4.56
N GLY A 86 -3.04 -4.38 3.48
CA GLY A 86 -3.25 -5.19 2.27
C GLY A 86 -1.95 -5.57 1.57
N ILE A 87 -0.99 -4.64 1.46
CA ILE A 87 0.34 -4.94 0.89
C ILE A 87 1.00 -6.04 1.70
N ILE A 88 1.10 -5.88 3.02
CA ILE A 88 1.76 -6.89 3.88
C ILE A 88 1.09 -8.25 3.74
N ASP A 89 -0.24 -8.31 3.79
CA ASP A 89 -0.96 -9.57 3.68
C ASP A 89 -0.84 -10.20 2.29
N GLY A 90 -0.93 -9.40 1.23
CA GLY A 90 -0.76 -9.87 -0.15
C GLY A 90 0.63 -10.42 -0.41
N THR A 91 1.66 -9.74 0.11
CA THR A 91 3.05 -10.18 0.02
C THR A 91 3.26 -11.49 0.80
N LYS A 92 2.70 -11.59 2.01
CA LYS A 92 2.75 -12.81 2.82
C LYS A 92 2.05 -13.99 2.14
N GLN A 93 0.88 -13.76 1.53
CA GLN A 93 0.15 -14.77 0.78
C GLN A 93 0.87 -15.23 -0.50
N ALA A 94 1.67 -14.35 -1.11
CA ALA A 94 2.54 -14.69 -2.23
C ALA A 94 3.77 -15.54 -1.83
N GLY A 95 3.89 -15.98 -0.57
CA GLY A 95 4.98 -16.83 -0.10
C GLY A 95 6.27 -16.07 0.20
N VAL A 96 6.21 -14.74 0.25
CA VAL A 96 7.35 -13.87 0.46
C VAL A 96 7.65 -13.74 1.95
N LYS A 97 8.94 -13.71 2.32
CA LYS A 97 9.34 -13.41 3.70
C LYS A 97 8.85 -12.02 4.07
N ALA A 98 7.80 -11.96 4.88
CA ALA A 98 7.10 -10.74 5.23
C ALA A 98 8.00 -9.68 5.88
N ALA A 99 9.13 -10.06 6.49
CA ALA A 99 10.00 -9.14 7.22
C ALA A 99 10.77 -8.17 6.34
N ASP A 100 11.53 -8.68 5.37
CA ASP A 100 12.30 -7.84 4.44
C ASP A 100 11.36 -6.96 3.61
N PHE A 101 10.20 -7.48 3.26
CA PHE A 101 9.28 -6.80 2.35
C PHE A 101 8.29 -5.86 3.02
N ALA A 102 7.98 -6.05 4.31
CA ALA A 102 7.28 -5.03 5.08
C ALA A 102 8.12 -3.75 5.16
N GLU A 103 9.44 -3.85 5.33
CA GLU A 103 10.33 -2.68 5.33
C GLU A 103 10.29 -1.95 3.97
N TYR A 104 10.37 -2.69 2.86
CA TYR A 104 10.28 -2.09 1.52
C TYR A 104 8.90 -1.49 1.21
N ALA A 105 7.83 -2.15 1.66
CA ALA A 105 6.48 -1.59 1.54
C ALA A 105 6.34 -0.29 2.37
N ALA A 106 6.99 -0.21 3.53
CA ALA A 106 7.00 0.99 4.36
C ALA A 106 7.76 2.14 3.70
N GLU A 107 8.96 1.86 3.19
CA GLU A 107 9.78 2.84 2.47
C GLU A 107 9.05 3.32 1.22
N ALA A 108 8.51 2.40 0.43
CA ALA A 108 7.68 2.69 -0.73
C ALA A 108 6.52 3.61 -0.37
N ALA A 109 5.77 3.26 0.68
CA ALA A 109 4.64 4.05 1.11
C ALA A 109 5.04 5.45 1.57
N LEU A 110 6.12 5.56 2.37
CA LEU A 110 6.66 6.84 2.81
C LEU A 110 7.14 7.72 1.65
N ASP A 111 7.78 7.12 0.64
CA ASP A 111 8.28 7.79 -0.54
C ASP A 111 7.14 8.36 -1.38
N THR A 112 6.12 7.53 -1.65
CA THR A 112 4.91 7.97 -2.34
C THR A 112 4.21 9.11 -1.60
N VAL A 113 4.10 9.00 -0.27
CA VAL A 113 3.49 10.03 0.58
C VAL A 113 4.26 11.35 0.46
N LYS A 114 5.60 11.35 0.44
CA LYS A 114 6.38 12.58 0.21
C LYS A 114 6.08 13.25 -1.13
N GLU A 115 5.81 12.48 -2.17
CA GLU A 115 5.49 13.03 -3.50
C GLU A 115 4.13 13.74 -3.54
N VAL A 116 3.20 13.37 -2.67
CA VAL A 116 1.82 13.92 -2.67
C VAL A 116 1.63 15.14 -1.72
N GLY A 117 2.59 15.54 -0.87
CA GLY A 117 2.62 16.88 -0.23
C GLY A 117 2.13 17.04 1.22
N ASP A 118 2.72 18.00 1.95
CA ASP A 118 2.95 18.04 3.42
C ASP A 118 1.82 17.72 4.43
N LYS A 119 0.57 18.20 4.28
CA LYS A 119 -0.36 18.28 5.44
C LYS A 119 -1.10 17.00 5.79
N ALA A 120 -1.64 16.28 4.80
CA ALA A 120 -2.21 14.95 5.02
C ALA A 120 -1.11 13.88 5.18
N VAL A 121 0.07 14.19 4.64
CA VAL A 121 1.26 13.36 4.62
C VAL A 121 1.83 13.11 6.01
N GLU A 122 1.90 14.10 6.88
CA GLU A 122 2.40 13.91 8.25
C GLU A 122 1.56 12.87 9.01
N VAL A 123 0.23 12.96 8.92
CA VAL A 123 -0.68 11.99 9.57
C VAL A 123 -0.47 10.58 9.00
N VAL A 124 -0.41 10.48 7.67
CA VAL A 124 -0.20 9.20 6.99
C VAL A 124 1.17 8.61 7.33
N LYS A 125 2.21 9.42 7.38
CA LYS A 125 3.59 9.06 7.72
C LYS A 125 3.72 8.53 9.14
N ASP A 126 3.07 9.16 10.12
CA ASP A 126 3.03 8.68 11.50
C ASP A 126 2.28 7.34 11.61
N VAL A 127 1.14 7.20 10.92
CA VAL A 127 0.38 5.94 10.88
C VAL A 127 1.21 4.81 10.28
N ILE A 128 1.87 5.07 9.13
CA ILE A 128 2.78 4.12 8.48
C ILE A 128 3.91 3.76 9.42
N LYS A 129 4.66 4.73 9.96
CA LYS A 129 5.80 4.46 10.85
C LYS A 129 5.39 3.67 12.09
N GLY A 130 4.27 4.00 12.72
CA GLY A 130 3.77 3.28 13.89
C GLY A 130 3.37 1.84 13.56
N PHE A 131 2.65 1.65 12.45
CA PHE A 131 2.25 0.32 11.99
C PHE A 131 3.46 -0.55 11.62
N PHE A 132 4.43 0.00 10.89
CA PHE A 132 5.63 -0.73 10.48
C PHE A 132 6.63 -0.93 11.62
N GLY A 133 6.75 0.02 12.56
CA GLY A 133 7.52 -0.16 13.78
C GLY A 133 6.98 -1.34 14.60
N ALA A 134 5.66 -1.44 14.74
CA ALA A 134 5.01 -2.58 15.39
C ALA A 134 5.25 -3.89 14.63
N VAL A 135 5.15 -3.89 13.30
CA VAL A 135 5.45 -5.09 12.49
C VAL A 135 6.91 -5.52 12.63
N LYS A 136 7.86 -4.58 12.60
CA LYS A 136 9.29 -4.84 12.76
C LYS A 136 9.60 -5.44 14.13
N GLU A 137 9.04 -4.87 15.20
CA GLU A 137 9.24 -5.37 16.57
C GLU A 137 8.69 -6.78 16.77
N ILE A 138 7.51 -7.09 16.20
CA ILE A 138 6.91 -8.44 16.23
C ILE A 138 7.77 -9.45 15.48
N LEU A 139 8.44 -9.04 14.40
CA LEU A 139 9.28 -9.90 13.59
C LEU A 139 10.66 -10.14 14.22
N GLU A 140 11.25 -9.14 14.87
CA GLU A 140 12.51 -9.28 15.60
C GLU A 140 12.35 -10.20 16.81
N GLN A 141 11.21 -10.16 17.51
CA GLN A 141 10.93 -11.08 18.62
C GLN A 141 10.74 -12.56 18.23
N LYS A 142 10.66 -12.90 16.94
CA LYS A 142 10.46 -14.28 16.47
C LYS A 142 11.75 -14.98 16.05
N LYS A 143 12.91 -14.32 16.22
CA LYS A 143 14.24 -14.87 15.92
C LYS A 143 15.00 -15.42 17.13
N ASP A 144 14.44 -15.34 18.34
CA ASP A 144 14.97 -15.95 19.57
C ASP A 144 14.36 -17.32 19.88
#